data_AF-A7HW63-F1
#
_entry.id   AF-A7HW63-F1
#
_cell.length_a   1.000
_cell.length_b   1.000
_cell.length_c   1.000
_cell.angle_alpha   90.00
_cell.angle_beta   90.00
_cell.angle_gamma   90.00
#
_symmetry.space_group_name_H-M   'P 1'
#
loop_
_entity.id
_entity.type
_entity.pdbx_description
1 polymer ?
#
loop_
_entity_poly.entity_id
_entity_poly.type
_entity_poly.pdbx_seq_one_letter_code
_entity_poly.pdbx_strand_id
1 'polypeptide(L)'
;MEKTKVRSQAQVGAAIGVVAGLALLGCGLIFGSSSFPGLASFAAISSSTFENTCKVDAGVRVYDRPIDVAGYSEMPGVDAPSIEEIVGGRPPKSRARGGCFPCFDELVRDGYQYIEAYYIAAADREGQPVLGRQRDYYTSKTGLYRYELLERSEAGERCDTFDRIRHETRGLTKINPAFADPSMYFFAKQFEEYAATIADKCVVASRIENFSALYRIGLEQEVLPWSTPDETVYRRRSFIESKQGTVVAEGVSYAYFSKVPQHYLKVADARCGSIVLPPVAELLRPAGPN
;
A
#
# COMPACT_ATOMS: atom_id res chain seq x y z
N MET A 1 -58.27 9.38 -3.80
CA MET A 1 -58.82 9.15 -5.15
C MET A 1 -57.66 8.89 -6.09
N GLU A 2 -57.76 7.79 -6.84
CA GLU A 2 -57.08 7.43 -8.12
C GLU A 2 -55.57 7.67 -8.25
N LYS A 3 -54.70 6.65 -8.19
CA LYS A 3 -54.39 5.62 -9.22
C LYS A 3 -54.26 6.19 -10.64
N THR A 4 -53.04 6.27 -11.18
CA THR A 4 -52.74 5.60 -12.45
C THR A 4 -51.26 5.24 -12.58
N LYS A 5 -51.05 4.02 -13.06
CA LYS A 5 -49.83 3.27 -13.30
C LYS A 5 -49.75 3.11 -14.81
N VAL A 6 -48.60 3.36 -15.45
CA VAL A 6 -48.33 2.80 -16.79
C VAL A 6 -46.88 2.31 -16.82
N ARG A 7 -46.77 0.98 -16.93
CA ARG A 7 -45.59 0.26 -17.44
C ARG A 7 -45.66 0.25 -18.96
N SER A 8 -44.51 0.23 -19.63
CA SER A 8 -44.36 -0.51 -20.89
C SER A 8 -42.88 -0.88 -21.09
N GLN A 9 -42.65 -2.18 -21.23
CA GLN A 9 -41.44 -2.82 -21.75
C GLN A 9 -41.53 -2.90 -23.29
N ALA A 10 -40.38 -2.98 -23.97
CA ALA A 10 -40.06 -3.90 -25.08
C ALA A 10 -38.70 -3.47 -25.69
N GLN A 11 -37.64 -4.28 -25.59
CA GLN A 11 -37.19 -5.32 -26.54
C GLN A 11 -36.55 -4.76 -27.82
N VAL A 12 -35.24 -5.01 -28.01
CA VAL A 12 -34.60 -6.03 -28.89
C VAL A 12 -34.22 -5.46 -30.26
N GLY A 13 -32.96 -5.63 -30.66
CA GLY A 13 -32.52 -5.37 -32.02
C GLY A 13 -31.02 -5.44 -32.20
N ALA A 14 -30.48 -6.66 -32.32
CA ALA A 14 -29.16 -6.91 -32.86
C ALA A 14 -29.16 -6.67 -34.38
N ALA A 15 -28.09 -6.07 -34.91
CA ALA A 15 -27.81 -6.08 -36.35
C ALA A 15 -26.32 -6.29 -36.60
N ILE A 16 -26.04 -7.46 -37.17
CA ILE A 16 -24.80 -7.89 -37.79
C ILE A 16 -24.70 -7.20 -39.16
N GLY A 17 -23.52 -6.73 -39.54
CA GLY A 17 -23.25 -6.18 -40.87
C GLY A 17 -21.79 -6.36 -41.27
N VAL A 18 -21.50 -7.49 -41.92
CA VAL A 18 -20.27 -7.81 -42.65
C VAL A 18 -20.38 -7.22 -44.05
N VAL A 19 -19.39 -6.44 -44.51
CA VAL A 19 -19.11 -6.28 -45.95
C VAL A 19 -17.60 -6.16 -46.18
N ALA A 20 -17.07 -7.17 -46.89
CA ALA A 20 -16.01 -7.18 -47.92
C ALA A 20 -15.27 -5.85 -48.20
N GLY A 21 -13.94 -5.80 -48.37
CA GLY A 21 -13.10 -6.68 -49.19
C GLY A 21 -12.81 -5.99 -50.52
N LEU A 22 -11.60 -5.44 -50.71
CA LEU A 22 -11.04 -5.11 -52.03
C LEU A 22 -9.52 -5.02 -51.96
N ALA A 23 -8.90 -5.66 -52.94
CA ALA A 23 -7.48 -5.96 -53.04
C ALA A 23 -6.83 -5.18 -54.19
N LEU A 24 -5.50 -5.00 -54.02
CA LEU A 24 -4.43 -5.08 -55.04
C LEU A 24 -4.08 -3.88 -55.95
N LEU A 25 -2.75 -3.87 -56.21
CA LEU A 25 -1.92 -3.18 -57.22
C LEU A 25 -1.23 -1.89 -56.72
N GLY A 26 0.09 -1.70 -56.82
CA GLY A 26 1.20 -2.46 -57.43
C GLY A 26 2.42 -1.55 -57.67
N CYS A 27 3.61 -2.15 -57.87
CA CYS A 27 4.91 -1.58 -58.31
C CYS A 27 5.68 -0.69 -57.30
N GLY A 28 7.00 -0.79 -57.09
CA GLY A 28 8.07 -1.62 -57.64
C GLY A 28 9.43 -1.08 -57.15
N LEU A 29 10.31 -1.99 -56.68
CA LEU A 29 11.78 -2.01 -56.62
C LEU A 29 12.61 -0.71 -56.49
N ILE A 30 13.56 -0.68 -55.54
CA ILE A 30 15.01 -0.49 -55.78
C ILE A 30 15.81 -0.99 -54.55
N PHE A 31 16.89 -1.71 -54.84
CA PHE A 31 17.91 -2.25 -53.95
C PHE A 31 18.65 -1.16 -53.16
N GLY A 32 18.97 -1.47 -51.90
CA GLY A 32 19.83 -0.65 -51.05
C GLY A 32 20.31 -1.46 -49.85
N SER A 33 21.15 -2.46 -50.11
CA SER A 33 21.93 -3.18 -49.11
C SER A 33 23.01 -2.25 -48.55
N SER A 34 22.67 -1.44 -47.56
CA SER A 34 23.62 -0.85 -46.63
C SER A 34 23.58 -1.66 -45.34
N SER A 35 24.49 -2.63 -45.28
CA SER A 35 24.96 -3.23 -44.05
C SER A 35 25.33 -2.12 -43.07
N PHE A 36 24.50 -1.90 -42.06
CA PHE A 36 24.88 -1.15 -40.86
C PHE A 36 25.53 -2.15 -39.89
N PRO A 37 26.86 -2.15 -39.72
CA PRO A 37 27.51 -2.86 -38.64
C PRO A 37 27.39 -1.96 -37.41
N GLY A 38 26.42 -2.23 -36.54
CA GLY A 38 26.23 -1.41 -35.35
C GLY A 38 25.08 -1.77 -34.41
N LEU A 39 24.24 -2.75 -34.78
CA LEU A 39 23.23 -3.32 -33.88
C LEU A 39 23.64 -4.75 -33.50
N ALA A 40 24.87 -4.90 -33.01
CA ALA A 40 25.28 -6.09 -32.30
C ALA A 40 25.30 -5.74 -30.81
N SER A 41 24.41 -6.41 -30.06
CA SER A 41 24.47 -6.57 -28.61
C SER A 41 24.13 -5.34 -27.77
N PHE A 42 22.89 -4.85 -27.87
CA PHE A 42 22.19 -4.55 -26.62
C PHE A 42 21.86 -5.92 -26.02
N ALA A 43 22.63 -6.32 -25.03
CA ALA A 43 22.31 -7.49 -24.22
C ALA A 43 20.98 -7.18 -23.53
N ALA A 44 19.88 -7.55 -24.18
CA ALA A 44 18.62 -7.74 -23.52
C ALA A 44 18.93 -8.61 -22.30
N ILE A 45 18.77 -8.07 -21.09
CA ILE A 45 18.45 -8.95 -19.97
C ILE A 45 17.20 -9.67 -20.44
N SER A 46 17.39 -10.93 -20.84
CA SER A 46 16.46 -11.55 -21.76
C SER A 46 15.08 -11.53 -21.13
N SER A 47 14.07 -11.11 -21.89
CA SER A 47 12.68 -11.26 -21.49
C SER A 47 12.42 -12.67 -20.94
N SER A 48 13.15 -13.68 -21.46
CA SER A 48 13.11 -15.06 -20.97
C SER A 48 13.58 -15.25 -19.53
N THR A 49 14.60 -14.53 -19.03
CA THR A 49 14.98 -14.66 -17.61
C THR A 49 13.85 -14.05 -16.76
N PHE A 50 13.38 -12.85 -17.11
CA PHE A 50 12.27 -12.20 -16.39
C PHE A 50 11.03 -13.08 -16.36
N GLU A 51 10.63 -13.60 -17.52
CA GLU A 51 9.50 -14.52 -17.67
C GLU A 51 9.68 -15.82 -16.88
N ASN A 52 10.89 -16.38 -16.80
CA ASN A 52 11.16 -17.60 -16.04
C ASN A 52 11.06 -17.34 -14.54
N THR A 53 11.74 -16.30 -14.03
CA THR A 53 11.63 -15.92 -12.62
C THR A 53 10.19 -15.55 -12.26
N CYS A 54 9.50 -14.88 -13.17
CA CYS A 54 8.10 -14.57 -13.03
C CYS A 54 7.22 -15.83 -12.86
N LYS A 55 7.42 -16.84 -13.69
CA LYS A 55 6.66 -18.11 -13.62
C LYS A 55 6.98 -18.92 -12.36
N VAL A 56 8.21 -18.83 -11.87
CA VAL A 56 8.69 -19.65 -10.74
C VAL A 56 8.42 -18.96 -9.40
N ASP A 57 8.71 -17.66 -9.30
CA ASP A 57 8.71 -16.94 -8.03
C ASP A 57 7.53 -15.98 -7.81
N ALA A 58 6.92 -15.45 -8.87
CA ALA A 58 5.93 -14.39 -8.68
C ALA A 58 4.56 -14.94 -8.24
N GLY A 59 3.86 -14.18 -7.39
CA GLY A 59 2.52 -14.53 -6.92
C GLY A 59 2.39 -14.53 -5.41
N VAL A 60 1.24 -14.98 -4.93
CA VAL A 60 0.90 -15.05 -3.50
C VAL A 60 1.03 -16.48 -3.02
N ARG A 61 1.65 -16.64 -1.85
CA ARG A 61 1.82 -17.91 -1.15
C ARG A 61 1.38 -17.75 0.28
N VAL A 62 0.59 -18.71 0.75
CA VAL A 62 0.16 -18.81 2.14
C VAL A 62 0.64 -20.17 2.64
N TYR A 63 1.62 -20.15 3.53
CA TYR A 63 2.27 -21.35 4.07
C TYR A 63 1.58 -21.82 5.34
N ASP A 64 1.13 -20.88 6.16
CA ASP A 64 0.44 -21.16 7.42
C ASP A 64 -0.64 -20.10 7.68
N ARG A 65 -1.59 -20.43 8.56
CA ARG A 65 -2.65 -19.53 9.02
C ARG A 65 -2.78 -19.61 10.54
N PRO A 66 -1.88 -18.96 11.29
CA PRO A 66 -1.97 -18.88 12.73
C PRO A 66 -3.36 -18.40 13.18
N ILE A 67 -3.86 -19.01 14.24
CA ILE A 67 -5.08 -18.62 14.94
C ILE A 67 -4.72 -18.04 16.30
N ASP A 68 -5.67 -17.34 16.90
CA ASP A 68 -5.54 -16.73 18.23
C ASP A 68 -4.40 -15.69 18.33
N VAL A 69 -4.19 -14.94 17.25
CA VAL A 69 -3.19 -13.88 17.18
C VAL A 69 -3.70 -12.62 17.86
N ALA A 70 -3.13 -12.25 19.01
CA ALA A 70 -3.54 -11.05 19.74
C ALA A 70 -3.27 -9.75 18.96
N GLY A 71 -2.22 -9.72 18.14
CA GLY A 71 -1.79 -8.54 17.41
C GLY A 71 -0.56 -8.82 16.54
N TYR A 72 -0.21 -7.85 15.72
CA TYR A 72 0.95 -7.92 14.82
C TYR A 72 1.71 -6.59 14.83
N SER A 73 2.93 -6.58 14.30
CA SER A 73 3.70 -5.36 14.08
C SER A 73 3.85 -5.02 12.59
N GLU A 74 3.80 -3.74 12.25
CA GLU A 74 4.10 -3.22 10.92
C GLU A 74 5.53 -2.71 10.86
N MET A 75 6.33 -3.34 10.00
CA MET A 75 7.71 -2.95 9.76
C MET A 75 7.78 -1.72 8.84
N PRO A 76 8.80 -0.86 9.00
CA PRO A 76 9.12 0.17 8.04
C PRO A 76 9.25 -0.40 6.63
N GLY A 77 8.64 0.28 5.65
CA GLY A 77 8.76 -0.08 4.24
C GLY A 77 10.10 0.32 3.64
N VAL A 78 10.27 0.02 2.35
CA VAL A 78 11.50 0.18 1.55
C VAL A 78 12.19 1.54 1.68
N ASP A 79 11.42 2.63 1.70
CA ASP A 79 11.95 4.01 1.72
C ASP A 79 11.85 4.65 3.13
N ALA A 80 11.50 3.85 4.14
CA ALA A 80 11.40 4.28 5.52
C ALA A 80 12.70 3.99 6.29
N PRO A 81 12.99 4.77 7.35
CA PRO A 81 14.15 4.51 8.21
C PRO A 81 14.08 3.15 8.88
N SER A 82 15.23 2.59 9.25
CA SER A 82 15.28 1.35 10.02
C SER A 82 14.70 1.54 11.43
N ILE A 83 14.32 0.44 12.08
CA ILE A 83 13.84 0.47 13.47
C ILE A 83 14.91 1.05 14.41
N GLU A 84 16.18 0.70 14.19
CA GLU A 84 17.31 1.20 14.97
C GLU A 84 17.46 2.72 14.81
N GLU A 85 17.26 3.26 13.60
CA GLU A 85 17.29 4.70 13.35
C GLU A 85 16.13 5.43 14.04
N ILE A 86 14.93 4.83 13.99
CA ILE A 86 13.69 5.37 14.60
C ILE A 86 13.82 5.41 16.13
N VAL A 87 14.22 4.29 16.75
CA VAL A 87 14.41 4.19 18.20
C VAL A 87 15.60 5.06 18.65
N GLY A 88 16.66 5.14 17.84
CA GLY A 88 17.82 5.98 18.09
C GLY A 88 17.56 7.49 18.01
N GLY A 89 16.34 7.92 17.67
CA GLY A 89 15.96 9.34 17.63
C GLY A 89 16.69 10.13 16.54
N ARG A 90 17.20 9.44 15.52
CA ARG A 90 17.81 10.04 14.34
C ARG A 90 16.92 9.73 13.15
N PRO A 91 15.78 10.42 12.98
CA PRO A 91 14.95 10.20 11.81
C PRO A 91 15.73 10.72 10.59
N PRO A 92 16.26 9.85 9.72
CA PRO A 92 16.87 10.31 8.49
C PRO A 92 15.73 10.88 7.67
N LYS A 93 15.84 12.15 7.29
CA LYS A 93 15.09 12.83 6.22
C LYS A 93 14.15 11.89 5.44
N SER A 94 13.00 11.52 6.03
CA SER A 94 12.11 10.53 5.44
C SER A 94 10.80 11.20 5.11
N ARG A 95 10.22 10.79 3.98
CA ARG A 95 8.85 11.14 3.59
C ARG A 95 7.83 10.19 4.21
N ALA A 96 8.28 9.09 4.79
CA ALA A 96 7.42 8.14 5.47
C ALA A 96 6.85 8.77 6.75
N ARG A 97 5.64 8.32 7.09
CA ARG A 97 4.94 8.77 8.29
C ARG A 97 4.80 7.69 9.34
N GLY A 98 4.55 6.45 8.90
CA GLY A 98 4.18 5.36 9.80
C GLY A 98 2.86 5.62 10.53
N GLY A 99 2.69 4.91 11.63
CA GLY A 99 1.52 4.89 12.49
C GLY A 99 0.43 3.97 11.97
N CYS A 100 -0.53 3.65 12.84
CA CYS A 100 -1.61 2.76 12.48
C CYS A 100 -2.83 3.52 11.92
N PHE A 101 -2.77 4.02 10.69
CA PHE A 101 -3.99 4.51 10.02
C PHE A 101 -3.89 4.27 8.51
N PRO A 102 -4.82 3.51 7.90
CA PRO A 102 -6.15 3.14 8.42
C PRO A 102 -6.24 1.79 9.17
N CYS A 103 -5.15 1.16 9.62
CA CYS A 103 -5.23 -0.17 10.27
C CYS A 103 -6.04 -0.24 11.57
N PHE A 104 -6.59 0.86 12.08
CA PHE A 104 -7.56 0.79 13.17
C PHE A 104 -8.82 -0.02 12.82
N ASP A 105 -9.19 -0.10 11.55
CA ASP A 105 -10.28 -0.98 11.11
C ASP A 105 -10.01 -2.43 11.54
N GLU A 106 -8.76 -2.86 11.59
CA GLU A 106 -8.37 -4.21 12.01
C GLU A 106 -8.51 -4.40 13.54
N LEU A 107 -8.28 -3.35 14.34
CA LEU A 107 -8.59 -3.38 15.78
C LEU A 107 -10.10 -3.52 16.05
N VAL A 108 -10.93 -2.91 15.20
CA VAL A 108 -12.37 -2.74 15.46
C VAL A 108 -13.20 -3.84 14.83
N ARG A 109 -13.00 -4.08 13.54
CA ARG A 109 -13.75 -5.05 12.75
C ARG A 109 -13.19 -6.45 12.96
N ASP A 110 -11.87 -6.57 12.93
CA ASP A 110 -11.24 -7.89 12.92
C ASP A 110 -10.96 -8.39 14.34
N GLY A 111 -10.84 -7.49 15.33
CA GLY A 111 -10.80 -7.82 16.75
C GLY A 111 -9.39 -8.12 17.28
N TYR A 112 -8.36 -7.57 16.65
CA TYR A 112 -7.01 -7.57 17.25
C TYR A 112 -7.00 -6.76 18.54
N GLN A 113 -6.30 -7.27 19.56
CA GLN A 113 -6.10 -6.58 20.83
C GLN A 113 -5.14 -5.40 20.66
N TYR A 114 -4.14 -5.54 19.79
CA TYR A 114 -3.20 -4.46 19.51
C TYR A 114 -2.57 -4.55 18.12
N ILE A 115 -2.08 -3.42 17.64
CA ILE A 115 -1.21 -3.32 16.46
C ILE A 115 0.00 -2.47 16.86
N GLU A 116 1.21 -2.92 16.53
CA GLU A 116 2.42 -2.17 16.79
C GLU A 116 2.97 -1.57 15.49
N ALA A 117 3.35 -0.30 15.48
CA ALA A 117 3.92 0.34 14.30
C ALA A 117 4.94 1.40 14.70
N TYR A 118 5.85 1.70 13.79
CA TYR A 118 6.69 2.88 13.93
C TYR A 118 5.91 4.15 13.59
N TYR A 119 6.33 5.29 14.11
CA TYR A 119 5.78 6.60 13.77
C TYR A 119 6.91 7.62 13.62
N ILE A 120 6.80 8.48 12.61
CA ILE A 120 7.72 9.60 12.36
C ILE A 120 6.95 10.90 12.53
N ALA A 121 7.35 11.71 13.52
CA ALA A 121 6.73 12.98 13.83
C ALA A 121 6.89 14.00 12.70
N ALA A 122 5.97 14.96 12.60
CA ALA A 122 5.97 15.95 11.53
C ALA A 122 7.25 16.80 11.51
N ALA A 123 7.84 17.06 12.68
CA ALA A 123 9.10 17.79 12.83
C ALA A 123 10.32 17.06 12.23
N ASP A 124 10.19 15.74 12.03
CA ASP A 124 11.27 14.84 11.68
C ASP A 124 11.24 14.37 10.20
N ARG A 125 10.27 14.84 9.41
CA ARG A 125 10.09 14.45 8.00
C ARG A 125 10.86 15.37 7.03
N GLU A 126 11.36 14.83 5.92
CA GLU A 126 12.10 15.60 4.89
C GLU A 126 11.22 16.57 4.09
N GLY A 127 11.76 17.76 3.75
CA GLY A 127 11.26 18.56 2.62
C GLY A 127 10.25 19.66 2.93
N GLN A 128 10.31 20.33 4.09
CA GLN A 128 9.37 21.42 4.40
C GLN A 128 9.93 22.82 4.13
N PRO A 129 9.60 23.40 2.97
CA PRO A 129 9.26 24.82 2.95
C PRO A 129 7.84 25.12 2.45
N VAL A 130 7.11 24.17 1.83
CA VAL A 130 5.84 24.51 1.12
C VAL A 130 4.62 23.65 1.51
N LEU A 131 4.80 22.53 2.22
CA LEU A 131 3.70 21.67 2.69
C LEU A 131 3.57 21.65 4.22
N GLY A 132 3.58 22.83 4.84
CA GLY A 132 3.48 23.01 6.29
C GLY A 132 2.16 22.60 6.95
N ARG A 133 1.55 21.44 6.60
CA ARG A 133 0.25 21.01 7.13
C ARG A 133 0.04 19.51 7.36
N GLN A 134 1.04 18.64 7.19
CA GLN A 134 0.89 17.25 7.63
C GLN A 134 1.11 17.14 9.14
N ARG A 135 0.07 17.53 9.90
CA ARG A 135 0.08 17.46 11.35
C ARG A 135 0.28 16.04 11.86
N ASP A 136 0.82 15.96 13.05
CA ASP A 136 0.80 14.72 13.81
C ASP A 136 -0.62 14.37 14.22
N TYR A 137 -1.01 13.09 14.10
CA TYR A 137 -2.35 12.65 14.49
C TYR A 137 -2.30 12.18 15.95
N TYR A 138 -1.67 11.05 16.22
CA TYR A 138 -1.69 10.40 17.54
C TYR A 138 -0.51 10.73 18.44
N THR A 139 0.65 11.07 17.87
CA THR A 139 1.85 11.34 18.68
C THR A 139 2.70 12.41 18.02
N SER A 140 3.29 13.27 18.82
CA SER A 140 4.22 14.33 18.39
C SER A 140 5.68 13.92 18.45
N LYS A 141 5.96 12.65 18.76
CA LYS A 141 7.32 12.12 18.89
C LYS A 141 7.52 10.93 17.96
N THR A 142 8.69 10.89 17.33
CA THR A 142 9.15 9.73 16.58
C THR A 142 9.46 8.56 17.53
N GLY A 143 9.10 7.35 17.14
CA GLY A 143 9.33 6.14 17.92
C GLY A 143 8.45 4.97 17.52
N LEU A 144 8.44 3.92 18.34
CA LEU A 144 7.55 2.78 18.18
C LEU A 144 6.34 2.94 19.09
N TYR A 145 5.17 2.56 18.59
CA TYR A 145 3.90 2.71 19.28
C TYR A 145 3.07 1.43 19.16
N ARG A 146 2.39 1.10 20.25
CA ARG A 146 1.30 0.13 20.28
C ARG A 146 -0.03 0.87 20.26
N TYR A 147 -0.91 0.47 19.36
CA TYR A 147 -2.26 0.95 19.22
C TYR A 147 -3.22 -0.11 19.78
N GLU A 148 -4.08 0.29 20.71
CA GLU A 148 -5.05 -0.59 21.38
C GLU A 148 -6.43 0.05 21.32
N LEU A 149 -7.48 -0.77 21.18
CA LEU A 149 -8.86 -0.33 21.27
C LEU A 149 -9.35 -0.58 22.70
N LEU A 150 -9.59 0.48 23.46
CA LEU A 150 -9.97 0.41 24.87
C LEU A 150 -11.36 0.99 25.10
N GLU A 151 -12.07 0.45 26.08
CA GLU A 151 -13.29 1.07 26.61
C GLU A 151 -12.94 2.42 27.25
N ARG A 152 -13.76 3.45 27.02
CA ARG A 152 -13.52 4.78 27.59
C ARG A 152 -13.53 4.79 29.11
N SER A 153 -14.36 3.95 29.71
CA SER A 153 -14.42 3.76 31.17
C SER A 153 -13.10 3.26 31.76
N GLU A 154 -12.33 2.47 31.00
CA GLU A 154 -11.04 1.91 31.40
C GLU A 154 -9.88 2.84 31.03
N ALA A 155 -9.95 3.50 29.87
CA ALA A 155 -8.89 4.35 29.34
C ALA A 155 -8.81 5.72 30.01
N GLY A 156 -9.94 6.29 30.45
CA GLY A 156 -9.98 7.62 31.07
C GLY A 156 -9.30 8.69 30.21
N GLU A 157 -8.38 9.45 30.80
CA GLU A 157 -7.61 10.52 30.14
C GLU A 157 -6.75 10.03 28.96
N ARG A 158 -6.49 8.71 28.84
CA ARG A 158 -5.76 8.17 27.69
C ARG A 158 -6.51 8.34 26.36
N CYS A 159 -7.84 8.55 26.41
CA CYS A 159 -8.64 8.84 25.22
C CYS A 159 -8.51 10.28 24.72
N ASP A 160 -7.87 11.20 25.47
CA ASP A 160 -7.84 12.63 25.12
C ASP A 160 -7.25 12.90 23.73
N THR A 161 -6.24 12.13 23.35
CA THR A 161 -5.63 12.25 22.02
C THR A 161 -6.61 11.83 20.93
N PHE A 162 -7.34 10.73 21.14
CA PHE A 162 -8.38 10.27 20.22
C PHE A 162 -9.49 11.33 20.08
N ASP A 163 -9.94 11.88 21.21
CA ASP A 163 -11.00 12.87 21.25
C ASP A 163 -10.61 14.20 20.61
N ARG A 164 -9.36 14.63 20.81
CA ARG A 164 -8.80 15.78 20.10
C ARG A 164 -8.80 15.56 18.59
N ILE A 165 -8.32 14.41 18.10
CA ILE A 165 -8.31 14.13 16.66
C ILE A 165 -9.73 14.12 16.13
N ARG A 166 -10.66 13.44 16.81
CA ARG A 166 -12.10 13.42 16.45
C ARG A 166 -12.70 14.82 16.37
N HIS A 167 -12.35 15.69 17.31
CA HIS A 167 -12.80 17.08 17.29
C HIS A 167 -12.24 17.84 16.07
N GLU A 168 -10.95 17.70 15.78
CA GLU A 168 -10.29 18.33 14.64
C GLU A 168 -10.84 17.83 13.29
N THR A 169 -11.06 16.52 13.14
CA THR A 169 -11.59 15.90 11.90
C THR A 169 -13.03 16.31 11.62
N ARG A 170 -13.87 16.47 12.65
CA ARG A 170 -15.22 17.06 12.51
C ARG A 170 -15.19 18.49 12.00
N GLY A 171 -14.18 19.26 12.37
CA GLY A 171 -13.98 20.60 11.82
C GLY A 171 -13.65 20.55 10.33
N LEU A 172 -12.69 19.69 9.97
CA LEU A 172 -12.20 19.55 8.59
C LEU A 172 -13.27 19.03 7.62
N THR A 173 -14.11 18.08 8.06
CA THR A 173 -15.18 17.51 7.22
C THR A 173 -16.33 18.48 6.92
N LYS A 174 -16.43 19.60 7.66
CA LYS A 174 -17.42 20.67 7.43
C LYS A 174 -16.93 21.75 6.46
N ILE A 175 -15.63 21.79 6.17
CA ILE A 175 -15.05 22.73 5.20
C ILE A 175 -15.37 22.23 3.79
N ASN A 176 -15.64 23.16 2.87
CA ASN A 176 -15.79 22.78 1.46
C ASN A 176 -14.48 22.11 0.97
N PRO A 177 -14.55 20.89 0.41
CA PRO A 177 -13.36 20.14 -0.01
C PRO A 177 -12.44 20.89 -0.97
N ALA A 178 -12.99 21.83 -1.75
CA ALA A 178 -12.21 22.69 -2.66
C ALA A 178 -11.21 23.60 -1.95
N PHE A 179 -11.38 23.85 -0.65
CA PHE A 179 -10.50 24.70 0.17
C PHE A 179 -9.73 23.93 1.26
N ALA A 180 -9.92 22.60 1.33
CA ALA A 180 -9.21 21.75 2.26
C ALA A 180 -7.98 21.13 1.59
N ASP A 181 -6.96 20.83 2.40
CA ASP A 181 -5.87 19.97 1.94
C ASP A 181 -6.46 18.57 1.64
N PRO A 182 -6.31 18.02 0.41
CA PRO A 182 -6.97 16.79 0.02
C PRO A 182 -6.61 15.58 0.91
N SER A 183 -5.35 15.49 1.34
CA SER A 183 -4.89 14.40 2.19
C SER A 183 -5.49 14.49 3.59
N MET A 184 -5.54 15.70 4.17
CA MET A 184 -6.18 15.93 5.47
C MET A 184 -7.69 15.73 5.43
N TYR A 185 -8.35 16.12 4.34
CA TYR A 185 -9.79 15.90 4.16
C TYR A 185 -10.11 14.41 4.05
N PHE A 186 -9.33 13.66 3.26
CA PHE A 186 -9.48 12.21 3.13
C PHE A 186 -9.25 11.49 4.46
N PHE A 187 -8.18 11.85 5.18
CA PHE A 187 -7.93 11.35 6.53
C PHE A 187 -9.13 11.62 7.45
N ALA A 188 -9.62 12.86 7.48
CA ALA A 188 -10.74 13.25 8.34
C ALA A 188 -12.02 12.48 8.00
N LYS A 189 -12.29 12.21 6.72
CA LYS A 189 -13.42 11.38 6.30
C LYS A 189 -13.31 9.94 6.80
N GLN A 190 -12.19 9.29 6.54
CA GLN A 190 -11.95 7.91 7.00
C GLN A 190 -11.96 7.82 8.53
N PHE A 191 -11.40 8.83 9.21
CA PHE A 191 -11.39 8.88 10.67
C PHE A 191 -12.79 9.04 11.24
N GLU A 192 -13.66 9.87 10.66
CA GLU A 192 -15.04 10.00 11.14
C GLU A 192 -15.86 8.73 10.88
N GLU A 193 -15.68 8.09 9.72
CA GLU A 193 -16.30 6.79 9.41
C GLU A 193 -15.88 5.74 10.44
N TYR A 194 -14.59 5.66 10.73
CA TYR A 194 -14.02 4.82 11.76
C TYR A 194 -14.56 5.17 13.17
N ALA A 195 -14.53 6.43 13.56
CA ALA A 195 -14.95 6.88 14.88
C ALA A 195 -16.46 6.69 15.11
N ALA A 196 -17.25 6.47 14.05
CA ALA A 196 -18.65 6.12 14.12
C ALA A 196 -18.88 4.62 14.42
N THR A 197 -17.92 3.74 14.13
CA THR A 197 -18.06 2.28 14.36
C THR A 197 -17.64 1.85 15.76
N ILE A 198 -16.87 2.66 16.49
CA ILE A 198 -16.24 2.24 17.77
C ILE A 198 -17.01 2.57 19.06
N ALA A 199 -18.29 2.92 18.97
CA ALA A 199 -19.15 3.17 20.14
C ALA A 199 -18.48 3.97 21.28
N ASP A 200 -18.43 3.41 22.50
CA ASP A 200 -17.82 4.02 23.70
C ASP A 200 -16.34 3.63 23.90
N LYS A 201 -15.65 3.29 22.80
CA LYS A 201 -14.23 2.97 22.81
C LYS A 201 -13.39 4.12 22.26
N CYS A 202 -12.08 4.03 22.46
CA CYS A 202 -11.10 4.91 21.83
C CYS A 202 -9.84 4.12 21.46
N VAL A 203 -9.14 4.57 20.41
CA VAL A 203 -7.80 4.04 20.14
C VAL A 203 -6.79 4.81 20.97
N VAL A 204 -5.99 4.08 21.73
CA VAL A 204 -4.88 4.62 22.48
C VAL A 204 -3.56 4.20 21.84
N ALA A 205 -2.66 5.17 21.64
CA ALA A 205 -1.30 4.94 21.19
C ALA A 205 -0.33 5.05 22.38
N SER A 206 0.30 3.95 22.76
CA SER A 206 1.26 3.87 23.85
C SER A 206 2.66 3.65 23.27
N ARG A 207 3.66 4.42 23.73
CA ARG A 207 5.04 4.23 23.27
C ARG A 207 5.59 2.90 23.78
N ILE A 208 6.32 2.18 22.92
CA ILE A 208 7.01 0.93 23.25
C ILE A 208 8.49 1.04 22.87
N GLU A 209 9.34 0.28 23.54
CA GLU A 209 10.79 0.28 23.26
C GLU A 209 11.16 -0.71 22.14
N ASN A 210 10.39 -1.80 21.99
CA ASN A 210 10.59 -2.82 20.97
C ASN A 210 9.25 -3.39 20.54
N PHE A 211 9.17 -3.91 19.31
CA PHE A 211 8.04 -4.74 18.91
C PHE A 211 8.01 -6.03 19.75
N SER A 212 6.84 -6.31 20.30
CA SER A 212 6.59 -7.50 21.10
C SER A 212 5.71 -8.52 20.37
N ALA A 213 5.00 -8.09 19.32
CA ALA A 213 4.15 -8.94 18.51
C ALA A 213 4.86 -10.23 18.05
N LEU A 214 4.12 -11.33 18.01
CA LEU A 214 4.65 -12.61 17.54
C LEU A 214 4.76 -12.68 16.01
N TYR A 215 4.07 -11.80 15.30
CA TYR A 215 4.10 -11.71 13.86
C TYR A 215 4.35 -10.28 13.42
N ARG A 216 5.12 -10.14 12.35
CA ARG A 216 5.45 -8.88 11.71
C ARG A 216 5.04 -8.90 10.25
N ILE A 217 4.51 -7.78 9.79
CA ILE A 217 4.16 -7.52 8.39
C ILE A 217 5.20 -6.57 7.84
N GLY A 218 5.74 -6.89 6.67
CA GLY A 218 6.79 -6.08 6.07
C GLY A 218 6.68 -5.95 4.57
N LEU A 219 7.44 -4.98 4.05
CA LEU A 219 7.59 -4.69 2.63
C LEU A 219 9.07 -4.56 2.30
N GLU A 220 9.52 -5.37 1.36
CA GLU A 220 10.88 -5.38 0.85
C GLU A 220 10.89 -5.06 -0.65
N GLN A 221 11.95 -4.41 -1.10
CA GLN A 221 12.24 -4.23 -2.50
C GLN A 221 13.74 -4.40 -2.71
N GLU A 222 14.09 -5.28 -3.63
CA GLU A 222 15.46 -5.52 -4.04
C GLU A 222 15.63 -5.17 -5.51
N VAL A 223 16.74 -4.51 -5.83
CA VAL A 223 17.23 -4.41 -7.20
C VAL A 223 18.00 -5.69 -7.47
N LEU A 224 17.57 -6.42 -8.48
CA LEU A 224 18.11 -7.73 -8.74
C LEU A 224 19.43 -7.66 -9.53
N PRO A 225 20.33 -8.65 -9.39
CA PRO A 225 21.68 -8.61 -9.96
C PRO A 225 21.75 -8.52 -11.48
N TRP A 226 20.72 -9.02 -12.17
CA TRP A 226 20.53 -8.89 -13.61
C TRP A 226 20.07 -7.49 -14.04
N SER A 227 20.19 -6.45 -13.21
CA SER A 227 19.93 -5.07 -13.64
C SER A 227 21.18 -4.50 -14.30
N THR A 228 21.01 -3.73 -15.38
CA THR A 228 22.07 -2.98 -16.06
C THR A 228 21.89 -1.48 -15.83
N PRO A 229 22.86 -0.63 -16.24
CA PRO A 229 22.68 0.82 -16.20
C PRO A 229 21.43 1.31 -16.95
N ASP A 230 20.99 0.58 -17.98
CA ASP A 230 19.85 0.95 -18.83
C ASP A 230 18.58 0.15 -18.53
N GLU A 231 18.66 -0.95 -17.78
CA GLU A 231 17.52 -1.81 -17.45
C GLU A 231 17.53 -2.15 -15.96
N THR A 232 16.48 -1.80 -15.23
CA THR A 232 16.37 -2.08 -13.79
C THR A 232 15.21 -3.02 -13.52
N VAL A 233 15.48 -4.09 -12.78
CA VAL A 233 14.45 -5.03 -12.35
C VAL A 233 14.35 -5.01 -10.84
N TYR A 234 13.15 -4.72 -10.36
CA TYR A 234 12.81 -4.78 -8.96
C TYR A 234 12.04 -6.06 -8.67
N ARG A 235 12.43 -6.77 -7.63
CA ARG A 235 11.53 -7.70 -6.94
C ARG A 235 10.99 -6.97 -5.72
N ARG A 236 9.67 -6.98 -5.58
CA ARG A 236 8.96 -6.45 -4.42
C ARG A 236 8.30 -7.61 -3.70
N ARG A 237 8.36 -7.57 -2.39
CA ARG A 237 7.83 -8.61 -1.52
C ARG A 237 7.04 -7.97 -0.40
N SER A 238 5.78 -8.37 -0.24
CA SER A 238 5.05 -8.19 1.02
C SER A 238 5.06 -9.51 1.76
N PHE A 239 5.28 -9.50 3.06
CA PHE A 239 5.36 -10.74 3.84
C PHE A 239 4.73 -10.57 5.20
N ILE A 240 4.29 -11.70 5.74
CA ILE A 240 3.98 -11.89 7.15
C ILE A 240 4.94 -12.95 7.67
N GLU A 241 5.62 -12.65 8.76
CA GLU A 241 6.65 -13.50 9.32
C GLU A 241 6.50 -13.59 10.84
N SER A 242 6.76 -14.77 11.42
CA SER A 242 6.85 -14.93 12.85
C SER A 242 8.09 -14.21 13.41
N LYS A 243 8.08 -13.95 14.72
CA LYS A 243 9.22 -13.37 15.44
C LYS A 243 10.49 -14.23 15.34
N GLN A 244 10.34 -15.52 15.04
CA GLN A 244 11.44 -16.47 14.85
C GLN A 244 11.97 -16.49 13.41
N GLY A 245 11.39 -15.71 12.49
CA GLY A 245 11.81 -15.65 11.08
C GLY A 245 11.08 -16.63 10.16
N THR A 246 9.98 -17.24 10.61
CA THR A 246 9.19 -18.16 9.75
C THR A 246 8.17 -17.37 8.95
N VAL A 247 8.26 -17.42 7.62
CA VAL A 247 7.32 -16.75 6.71
C VAL A 247 6.01 -17.53 6.68
N VAL A 248 4.91 -16.90 7.08
CA VAL A 248 3.57 -17.52 7.07
C VAL A 248 2.79 -17.19 5.81
N ALA A 249 3.03 -16.01 5.23
CA ALA A 249 2.48 -15.62 3.94
C ALA A 249 3.41 -14.64 3.25
N GLU A 250 3.45 -14.66 1.92
CA GLU A 250 4.15 -13.66 1.13
C GLU A 250 3.50 -13.45 -0.23
N GLY A 251 3.57 -12.21 -0.71
CA GLY A 251 3.22 -11.83 -2.07
C GLY A 251 4.46 -11.27 -2.74
N VAL A 252 4.84 -11.83 -3.88
CA VAL A 252 5.97 -11.39 -4.67
C VAL A 252 5.49 -10.83 -5.99
N SER A 253 6.00 -9.65 -6.35
CA SER A 253 5.86 -9.09 -7.69
C SER A 253 7.19 -8.65 -8.26
N TYR A 254 7.29 -8.69 -9.57
CA TYR A 254 8.44 -8.19 -10.31
C TYR A 254 8.02 -7.02 -11.18
N ALA A 255 8.90 -6.02 -11.28
CA ALA A 255 8.72 -4.89 -12.17
C ALA A 255 10.01 -4.60 -12.93
N TYR A 256 9.91 -4.55 -14.25
CA TYR A 256 11.00 -4.24 -15.16
C TYR A 256 10.89 -2.78 -15.65
N PHE A 257 12.02 -2.09 -15.75
CA PHE A 257 12.13 -0.72 -16.24
C PHE A 257 13.32 -0.60 -17.19
N SER A 258 13.13 0.04 -18.35
CA SER A 258 14.21 0.35 -19.30
C SER A 258 14.33 1.86 -19.50
N LYS A 259 15.56 2.37 -19.61
CA LYS A 259 15.89 3.77 -19.86
C LYS A 259 15.87 4.05 -21.35
N VAL A 260 15.25 5.17 -21.75
CA VAL A 260 15.20 5.64 -23.15
C VAL A 260 15.91 7.00 -23.24
N PRO A 261 16.72 7.29 -24.30
CA PRO A 261 17.69 8.39 -24.30
C PRO A 261 17.20 9.84 -24.16
N GLN A 262 15.90 10.15 -24.16
CA GLN A 262 15.43 11.55 -24.15
C GLN A 262 14.36 11.92 -23.12
N HIS A 263 13.76 10.95 -22.41
CA HIS A 263 12.87 11.25 -21.29
C HIS A 263 12.94 10.07 -20.30
N TYR A 264 12.86 10.37 -18.99
CA TYR A 264 12.64 9.38 -17.91
C TYR A 264 11.27 8.68 -18.00
N LEU A 265 10.76 8.41 -19.21
CA LEU A 265 9.45 7.86 -19.52
C LEU A 265 9.59 6.45 -20.09
N LYS A 266 9.70 5.50 -19.15
CA LYS A 266 8.99 4.22 -19.05
C LYS A 266 8.27 3.70 -20.32
N VAL A 267 8.81 2.66 -20.94
CA VAL A 267 8.09 1.52 -21.58
C VAL A 267 9.11 0.37 -21.66
N ALA A 268 8.94 -0.85 -21.12
CA ALA A 268 7.73 -1.63 -20.87
C ALA A 268 7.57 -1.98 -19.38
N ASP A 269 6.39 -1.70 -18.80
CA ASP A 269 5.99 -2.31 -17.52
C ASP A 269 5.67 -3.79 -17.77
N ALA A 270 6.69 -4.61 -18.00
CA ALA A 270 6.52 -6.04 -17.75
C ALA A 270 6.43 -6.18 -16.23
N ARG A 271 5.23 -6.52 -15.77
CA ARG A 271 4.94 -6.77 -14.36
C ARG A 271 4.29 -8.12 -14.23
N CYS A 272 4.63 -8.82 -13.17
CA CYS A 272 3.92 -10.04 -12.83
C CYS A 272 4.00 -10.38 -11.36
N GLY A 273 3.16 -11.34 -10.95
CA GLY A 273 2.87 -11.62 -9.57
C GLY A 273 2.02 -10.54 -8.91
N SER A 274 1.85 -10.67 -7.61
CA SER A 274 1.10 -9.73 -6.78
C SER A 274 1.76 -9.66 -5.42
N ILE A 275 2.04 -8.44 -4.97
CA ILE A 275 2.43 -8.17 -3.57
C ILE A 275 1.21 -8.00 -2.66
N VAL A 276 0.00 -7.92 -3.23
CA VAL A 276 -1.23 -7.75 -2.46
C VAL A 276 -1.58 -9.09 -1.84
N LEU A 277 -1.34 -9.19 -0.53
CA LEU A 277 -1.79 -10.30 0.29
C LEU A 277 -3.31 -10.22 0.54
N PRO A 278 -3.97 -11.34 0.85
CA PRO A 278 -5.29 -11.32 1.47
C PRO A 278 -5.32 -10.43 2.72
N PRO A 279 -6.52 -10.00 3.18
CA PRO A 279 -6.65 -9.26 4.43
C PRO A 279 -5.91 -9.95 5.58
N VAL A 280 -5.27 -9.16 6.45
CA VAL A 280 -4.44 -9.69 7.54
C VAL A 280 -5.24 -10.64 8.43
N ALA A 281 -6.50 -10.33 8.72
CA ALA A 281 -7.41 -11.17 9.48
C ALA A 281 -7.67 -12.57 8.87
N GLU A 282 -7.49 -12.75 7.56
CA GLU A 282 -7.58 -14.07 6.93
C GLU A 282 -6.31 -14.91 7.10
N LEU A 283 -5.17 -14.25 7.33
CA LEU A 283 -3.83 -14.84 7.41
C LEU A 283 -3.37 -15.02 8.87
N LEU A 284 -3.62 -14.04 9.73
CA LEU A 284 -3.33 -14.02 11.16
C LEU A 284 -4.65 -13.92 11.92
N ARG A 285 -5.38 -15.03 12.10
CA ARG A 285 -6.72 -14.94 12.66
C ARG A 285 -6.65 -14.50 14.13
N PRO A 286 -7.35 -13.42 14.52
CA PRO A 286 -7.45 -13.05 15.93
C PRO A 286 -8.27 -14.09 16.69
N ALA A 287 -8.10 -14.13 18.01
CA ALA A 287 -8.75 -15.12 18.90
C ALA A 287 -10.28 -14.99 19.00
N GLY A 288 -10.88 -14.11 18.18
CA GLY A 288 -12.25 -13.64 18.36
C GLY A 288 -12.36 -12.72 19.58
N PRO A 289 -13.47 -11.97 19.69
CA PRO A 289 -13.78 -11.25 20.91
C PRO A 289 -14.07 -12.26 22.03
N ASN A 290 -13.36 -12.14 23.16
CA ASN A 290 -13.76 -12.79 24.41
C ASN A 290 -15.11 -12.25 24.89
#